data_AF-A0A1J5F6G2-F1
#
_entry.id   AF-A0A1J5F6G2-F1
#
_cell.length_a   1.000
_cell.length_b   1.000
_cell.length_c   1.000
_cell.angle_alpha   90.00
_cell.angle_beta   90.00
_cell.angle_gamma   90.00
#
_symmetry.space_group_name_H-M   'P 1'
#
loop_
_entity.id
_entity.type
_entity.pdbx_description
1 polymer ?
#
loop_
_entity_poly.entity_id
_entity_poly.type
_entity_poly.pdbx_seq_one_letter_code
_entity_poly.pdbx_strand_id
1 'polypeptide(L)'
;MNEEKLLKLKGKTFVCIGWANVYGWFDGLKWKIDPQKLFDYLKRYPEIYKQNFYYGKEVGNIKSEEFQKTIENIGFIMRTKEVKWVPVSLEKSYFKKLIKDLFDVLDKIKNSNSELSAKLYDLIQRIEKMANSGYSQTANGEMGYPFFEERQLKEVFDLMSHLDTELKQLNIEISDLQIHLKEPVKRRKCDFDCELVMDIIAEKDNFDCLILFSGDGDYKSIVEYLLDNKKQVIVMHPFGVRGREYNELLARNENRPYLCAVEKLTQFIKL
;
A
#
# COMPACT_ATOMS: atom_id res chain seq x y z
N MET A 1 36.67 -9.62 -21.49
CA MET A 1 36.54 -8.48 -20.56
C MET A 1 36.65 -9.04 -19.17
N ASN A 2 37.61 -8.59 -18.35
CA ASN A 2 37.66 -8.97 -16.94
C ASN A 2 36.35 -8.54 -16.27
N GLU A 3 35.47 -9.48 -15.97
CA GLU A 3 34.24 -9.20 -15.25
C GLU A 3 34.62 -8.78 -13.83
N GLU A 4 34.53 -7.49 -13.54
CA GLU A 4 34.96 -6.90 -12.28
C GLU A 4 34.09 -7.44 -11.12
N LYS A 5 34.61 -8.43 -10.41
CA LYS A 5 34.02 -8.98 -9.19
C LYS A 5 34.30 -8.04 -8.03
N LEU A 6 33.28 -7.32 -7.59
CA LEU A 6 33.39 -6.37 -6.46
C LEU A 6 33.39 -7.07 -5.09
N LEU A 7 32.70 -8.21 -4.96
CA LEU A 7 32.60 -8.94 -3.70
C LEU A 7 33.74 -9.95 -3.57
N LYS A 8 34.36 -10.01 -2.39
CA LYS A 8 35.36 -11.02 -2.05
C LYS A 8 34.76 -12.02 -1.08
N LEU A 9 34.58 -13.25 -1.53
CA LEU A 9 33.88 -14.31 -0.79
C LEU A 9 34.90 -15.29 -0.20
N LYS A 10 34.75 -15.62 1.08
CA LYS A 10 35.68 -16.48 1.85
C LYS A 10 35.57 -17.97 1.48
N GLY A 11 34.46 -18.39 0.89
CA GLY A 11 34.17 -19.79 0.61
C GLY A 11 32.72 -19.98 0.18
N LYS A 12 32.16 -21.16 0.44
CA LYS A 12 30.81 -21.51 0.02
C LYS A 12 29.81 -20.49 0.55
N THR A 13 29.04 -19.86 -0.33
CA THR A 13 28.28 -18.65 -0.01
C THR A 13 26.78 -18.88 -0.13
N PHE A 14 26.06 -18.53 0.93
CA PHE A 14 24.61 -18.49 0.95
C PHE A 14 24.12 -17.04 0.80
N VAL A 15 23.17 -16.80 -0.08
CA VAL A 15 22.53 -15.49 -0.28
C VAL A 15 21.10 -15.51 0.21
N CYS A 16 20.73 -14.53 1.05
CA CYS A 16 19.38 -14.32 1.53
C CYS A 16 18.88 -12.93 1.09
N ILE A 17 17.78 -12.89 0.34
CA ILE A 17 17.20 -11.65 -0.20
C ILE A 17 15.85 -11.37 0.45
N GLY A 18 15.84 -10.49 1.45
CA GLY A 18 14.60 -9.98 2.06
C GLY A 18 13.92 -8.96 1.15
N TRP A 19 13.07 -9.42 0.22
CA TRP A 19 12.58 -8.54 -0.86
C TRP A 19 11.74 -7.36 -0.36
N ALA A 20 11.03 -7.49 0.77
CA ALA A 20 10.31 -6.36 1.36
C ALA A 20 11.25 -5.19 1.68
N ASN A 21 12.43 -5.48 2.24
CA ASN A 21 13.45 -4.48 2.55
C ASN A 21 14.10 -3.95 1.29
N VAL A 22 14.48 -4.84 0.36
CA VAL A 22 15.10 -4.47 -0.92
C VAL A 22 14.18 -3.59 -1.76
N TYR A 23 12.90 -3.94 -1.86
CA TYR A 23 11.90 -3.15 -2.58
C TYR A 23 11.73 -1.77 -1.95
N GLY A 24 11.73 -1.69 -0.60
CA GLY A 24 11.65 -0.44 0.14
C GLY A 24 12.85 0.50 -0.08
N TRP A 25 14.00 0.00 -0.52
CA TRP A 25 15.17 0.85 -0.82
C TRP A 25 14.93 1.84 -1.96
N PHE A 26 13.94 1.61 -2.83
CA PHE A 26 13.57 2.52 -3.90
C PHE A 26 13.33 3.96 -3.41
N ASP A 27 12.75 4.13 -2.22
CA ASP A 27 12.42 5.45 -1.67
C ASP A 27 13.67 6.30 -1.44
N GLY A 28 14.79 5.68 -1.04
CA GLY A 28 16.08 6.35 -0.88
C GLY A 28 16.90 6.39 -2.17
N LEU A 29 16.97 5.27 -2.89
CA LEU A 29 17.82 5.09 -4.07
C LEU A 29 17.30 5.84 -5.31
N LYS A 30 15.99 6.01 -5.44
CA LYS A 30 15.30 6.52 -6.65
C LYS A 30 15.48 5.64 -7.90
N TRP A 31 15.97 4.42 -7.74
CA TRP A 31 16.01 3.38 -8.76
C TRP A 31 15.70 2.02 -8.12
N LYS A 32 15.26 1.07 -8.93
CA LYS A 32 14.87 -0.27 -8.48
C LYS A 32 15.91 -1.30 -8.84
N ILE A 33 16.13 -2.26 -7.95
CA ILE A 33 16.92 -3.44 -8.29
C ILE A 33 16.11 -4.30 -9.25
N ASP A 34 16.71 -4.67 -10.36
CA ASP A 34 16.19 -5.65 -11.30
C ASP A 34 16.54 -7.06 -10.81
N PRO A 35 15.56 -7.93 -10.54
CA PRO A 35 15.83 -9.28 -10.04
C PRO A 35 16.64 -10.16 -11.01
N GLN A 36 16.41 -10.05 -12.33
CA GLN A 36 17.13 -10.85 -13.32
C GLN A 36 18.59 -10.41 -13.36
N LYS A 37 18.84 -9.10 -13.45
CA LYS A 37 20.21 -8.57 -13.45
C LYS A 37 20.94 -8.88 -12.13
N LEU A 38 20.24 -8.83 -10.99
CA LEU A 38 20.79 -9.26 -9.70
C LEU A 38 21.19 -10.74 -9.73
N PHE A 39 20.31 -11.61 -10.22
CA PHE A 39 20.61 -13.03 -10.35
C PHE A 39 21.83 -13.27 -11.25
N ASP A 40 21.86 -12.64 -12.41
CA ASP A 40 22.96 -12.75 -13.38
C ASP A 40 24.29 -12.25 -12.79
N TYR A 41 24.25 -11.19 -11.98
CA TYR A 41 25.42 -10.70 -11.26
C TYR A 41 25.92 -11.71 -10.22
N LEU A 42 25.02 -12.25 -9.37
CA LEU A 42 25.37 -13.22 -8.34
C LEU A 42 25.86 -14.56 -8.94
N LYS A 43 25.30 -14.97 -10.08
CA LYS A 43 25.70 -16.21 -10.79
C LYS A 43 27.16 -16.20 -11.28
N ARG A 44 27.80 -15.04 -11.38
CA ARG A 44 29.24 -14.92 -11.73
C ARG A 44 30.18 -15.44 -10.64
N TYR A 45 29.66 -15.64 -9.43
CA TYR A 45 30.40 -16.15 -8.28
C TYR A 45 30.18 -17.66 -8.12
N PRO A 46 31.12 -18.53 -8.54
CA PRO A 46 30.98 -19.99 -8.38
C PRO A 46 30.88 -20.43 -6.91
N GLU A 47 31.31 -19.59 -5.97
CA GLU A 47 31.19 -19.82 -4.54
C GLU A 47 29.73 -19.78 -4.05
N ILE A 48 28.85 -19.07 -4.76
CA ILE A 48 27.43 -18.96 -4.41
C ILE A 48 26.70 -20.23 -4.81
N TYR A 49 26.37 -21.06 -3.83
CA TYR A 49 25.66 -22.33 -4.06
C TYR A 49 24.15 -22.23 -3.87
N LYS A 50 23.66 -21.21 -3.13
CA LYS A 50 22.26 -21.08 -2.75
C LYS A 50 21.84 -19.62 -2.69
N GLN A 51 20.69 -19.30 -3.29
CA GLN A 51 20.14 -17.94 -3.37
C GLN A 51 18.65 -17.97 -3.00
N ASN A 52 18.34 -17.72 -1.73
CA ASN A 52 16.97 -17.66 -1.24
C ASN A 52 16.39 -16.26 -1.45
N PHE A 53 15.18 -16.20 -2.00
CA PHE A 53 14.44 -14.97 -2.25
C PHE A 53 13.14 -14.98 -1.45
N TYR A 54 13.01 -14.07 -0.48
CA TYR A 54 11.90 -14.02 0.46
C TYR A 54 10.86 -12.99 0.01
N TYR A 55 9.66 -13.46 -0.33
CA TYR A 55 8.61 -12.64 -0.92
C TYR A 55 7.23 -12.91 -0.32
N GLY A 56 6.51 -11.85 0.04
CA GLY A 56 5.14 -11.93 0.53
C GLY A 56 4.14 -12.04 -0.61
N LYS A 57 3.48 -13.18 -0.76
CA LYS A 57 2.45 -13.40 -1.78
C LYS A 57 1.09 -12.85 -1.30
N GLU A 58 0.46 -12.05 -2.15
CA GLU A 58 -0.95 -11.67 -1.99
C GLU A 58 -1.84 -12.61 -2.79
N VAL A 59 -2.57 -13.47 -2.10
CA VAL A 59 -3.49 -14.42 -2.74
C VAL A 59 -4.62 -13.65 -3.44
N GLY A 60 -4.86 -13.98 -4.71
CA GLY A 60 -5.86 -13.32 -5.54
C GLY A 60 -5.40 -12.02 -6.21
N ASN A 61 -4.17 -11.56 -5.93
CA ASN A 61 -3.56 -10.43 -6.64
C ASN A 61 -2.69 -10.94 -7.80
N ILE A 62 -3.22 -10.87 -9.03
CA ILE A 62 -2.56 -11.37 -10.24
C ILE A 62 -1.12 -10.87 -10.37
N LYS A 63 -0.87 -9.56 -10.13
CA LYS A 63 0.48 -8.98 -10.24
C LYS A 63 1.45 -9.59 -9.22
N SER A 64 0.99 -9.82 -7.99
CA SER A 64 1.81 -10.46 -6.95
C SER A 64 2.13 -11.91 -7.30
N GLU A 65 1.17 -12.63 -7.87
CA GLU A 65 1.34 -14.04 -8.23
C GLU A 65 2.24 -14.22 -9.47
N GLU A 66 2.09 -13.35 -10.46
CA GLU A 66 2.97 -13.29 -11.63
C GLU A 66 4.40 -12.94 -11.23
N PHE A 67 4.59 -11.96 -10.34
CA PHE A 67 5.91 -11.61 -9.85
C PHE A 67 6.60 -12.81 -9.18
N GLN A 68 5.90 -13.58 -8.34
CA GLN A 68 6.46 -14.79 -7.75
C GLN A 68 6.95 -15.77 -8.83
N LYS A 69 6.11 -16.05 -9.85
CA LYS A 69 6.48 -16.93 -10.97
C LYS A 69 7.68 -16.41 -11.75
N THR A 70 7.76 -15.09 -11.97
CA THR A 70 8.93 -14.47 -12.62
C THR A 70 10.20 -14.76 -11.83
N ILE A 71 10.21 -14.54 -10.52
CA ILE A 71 11.39 -14.79 -9.68
C ILE A 71 11.78 -16.27 -9.65
N GLU A 72 10.80 -17.18 -9.60
CA GLU A 72 11.05 -18.63 -9.70
C GLU A 72 11.68 -18.99 -11.05
N ASN A 73 11.16 -18.44 -12.16
CA ASN A 73 11.69 -18.66 -13.52
C ASN A 73 13.10 -18.08 -13.72
N ILE A 74 13.45 -17.00 -13.02
CA ILE A 74 14.82 -16.44 -13.04
C ILE A 74 15.82 -17.45 -12.44
N GLY A 75 15.38 -18.26 -11.46
CA GLY A 75 16.19 -19.32 -10.85
C GLY A 75 16.51 -19.12 -9.38
N PHE A 76 15.90 -18.12 -8.72
CA PHE A 76 16.00 -18.00 -7.26
C PHE A 76 15.21 -19.10 -6.55
N ILE A 77 15.66 -19.49 -5.35
CA ILE A 77 14.89 -20.37 -4.48
C ILE A 77 13.86 -19.51 -3.75
N MET A 78 12.62 -19.56 -4.23
CA MET A 78 11.51 -18.79 -3.68
C MET A 78 11.13 -19.26 -2.26
N ARG A 79 11.07 -18.31 -1.34
CA ARG A 79 10.52 -18.46 0.01
C ARG A 79 9.31 -17.54 0.12
N THR A 80 8.13 -18.12 0.21
CA THR A 80 6.88 -17.37 0.17
C THR A 80 6.03 -17.58 1.42
N LYS A 81 5.25 -16.55 1.75
CA LYS A 81 4.33 -16.47 2.87
C LYS A 81 3.20 -15.55 2.46
N GLU A 82 1.99 -15.85 2.90
CA GLU A 82 0.85 -14.99 2.62
C GLU A 82 0.95 -13.65 3.37
N VAL A 83 0.60 -12.58 2.67
CA VAL A 83 0.52 -11.24 3.24
C VAL A 83 -0.66 -11.14 4.21
N LYS A 84 -0.42 -10.55 5.38
CA LYS A 84 -1.44 -10.32 6.41
C LYS A 84 -2.01 -8.91 6.31
N TRP A 85 -3.31 -8.79 6.55
CA TRP A 85 -4.02 -7.51 6.62
C TRP A 85 -4.43 -7.23 8.06
N VAL A 86 -3.63 -6.42 8.75
CA VAL A 86 -3.78 -6.16 10.18
C VAL A 86 -4.66 -4.92 10.37
N PRO A 87 -5.77 -4.99 11.11
CA PRO A 87 -6.57 -3.82 11.46
C PRO A 87 -5.71 -2.77 12.16
N VAL A 88 -5.82 -1.52 11.70
CA VAL A 88 -5.19 -0.37 12.34
C VAL A 88 -6.17 0.15 13.38
N SER A 89 -5.75 0.20 14.64
CA SER A 89 -6.54 0.88 15.66
C SER A 89 -6.56 2.39 15.36
N LEU A 90 -7.75 2.88 15.02
CA LEU A 90 -8.04 4.30 14.84
C LEU A 90 -8.42 4.99 16.17
N GLU A 91 -8.35 4.27 17.30
CA GLU A 91 -8.70 4.80 18.62
C GLU A 91 -7.67 5.79 19.18
N LYS A 92 -6.55 6.01 18.48
CA LYS A 92 -5.62 7.09 18.79
C LYS A 92 -6.35 8.43 18.74
N SER A 93 -6.16 9.24 19.78
CA SER A 93 -6.90 10.50 20.03
C SER A 93 -7.06 11.40 18.80
N TYR A 94 -6.01 11.54 17.98
CA TYR A 94 -6.04 12.36 16.76
C TYR A 94 -7.02 11.84 15.69
N PHE A 95 -6.95 10.55 15.36
CA PHE A 95 -7.84 9.95 14.35
C PHE A 95 -9.28 9.85 14.85
N LYS A 96 -9.47 9.53 16.14
CA LYS A 96 -10.79 9.50 16.76
C LYS A 96 -11.51 10.85 16.63
N LYS A 97 -10.78 11.96 16.86
CA LYS A 97 -11.34 13.31 16.70
C LYS A 97 -11.66 13.61 15.23
N LEU A 98 -10.71 13.37 14.31
CA LEU A 98 -10.91 13.61 12.88
C LEU A 98 -12.12 12.85 12.33
N ILE A 99 -12.25 11.56 12.69
CA ILE A 99 -13.36 10.71 12.27
C ILE A 99 -14.67 11.24 12.84
N LYS A 100 -14.70 11.61 14.12
CA LYS A 100 -15.90 12.22 14.73
C LYS A 100 -16.30 13.51 14.01
N ASP A 101 -15.36 14.42 13.80
CA ASP A 101 -15.62 15.70 13.13
C ASP A 101 -16.15 15.47 11.70
N LEU A 102 -15.64 14.45 10.99
CA LEU A 102 -16.16 14.04 9.68
C LEU A 102 -17.60 13.52 9.75
N PHE A 103 -17.91 12.64 10.71
CA PHE A 103 -19.30 12.16 10.91
C PHE A 103 -20.25 13.32 11.23
N ASP A 104 -19.84 14.24 12.11
CA ASP A 104 -20.64 15.42 12.47
C ASP A 104 -20.93 16.32 11.25
N VAL A 105 -19.97 16.45 10.30
CA VAL A 105 -20.17 17.18 9.03
C VAL A 105 -21.12 16.43 8.11
N LEU A 106 -20.97 15.11 7.96
CA LEU A 106 -21.85 14.29 7.12
C LEU A 106 -23.30 14.34 7.61
N ASP A 107 -23.51 14.27 8.92
CA ASP A 107 -24.84 14.38 9.53
C ASP A 107 -25.47 15.75 9.28
N LYS A 108 -24.69 16.83 9.38
CA LYS A 108 -25.16 18.19 9.06
C LYS A 108 -25.60 18.33 7.60
N ILE A 109 -24.84 17.77 6.66
CA ILE A 109 -25.19 17.79 5.23
C ILE A 109 -26.48 17.01 4.99
N LYS A 110 -26.59 15.81 5.57
CA LYS A 110 -27.78 14.96 5.44
C LYS A 110 -29.04 15.66 5.94
N ASN A 111 -28.96 16.28 7.13
CA ASN A 111 -30.07 17.04 7.71
C ASN A 111 -30.45 18.25 6.85
N SER A 112 -29.45 19.00 6.36
CA SER A 112 -29.67 20.15 5.47
C SER A 112 -30.37 19.74 4.17
N ASN A 113 -29.97 18.61 3.57
CA ASN A 113 -30.62 18.07 2.37
C ASN A 113 -32.08 17.68 2.66
N SER A 114 -32.36 17.06 3.81
CA SER A 114 -33.73 16.75 4.21
C SER A 114 -34.60 17.99 4.41
N GLU A 115 -34.04 19.06 5.00
CA GLU A 115 -34.74 20.34 5.13
C GLU A 115 -35.00 21.00 3.77
N LEU A 116 -34.05 20.93 2.83
CA LEU A 116 -34.23 21.42 1.48
C LEU A 116 -35.35 20.68 0.74
N SER A 117 -35.39 19.34 0.82
CA SER A 117 -36.50 18.55 0.26
C SER A 117 -37.85 18.94 0.86
N ALA A 118 -37.92 19.17 2.18
CA ALA A 118 -39.17 19.59 2.83
C ALA A 118 -39.63 20.99 2.35
N LYS A 119 -38.70 21.94 2.22
CA LYS A 119 -39.00 23.28 1.68
C LYS A 119 -39.42 23.23 0.21
N LEU A 120 -38.79 22.35 -0.58
CA LEU A 120 -39.13 22.12 -1.98
C LEU A 120 -40.57 21.59 -2.10
N TYR A 121 -40.96 20.66 -1.23
CA TYR A 121 -42.32 20.15 -1.16
C TYR A 121 -43.36 21.23 -0.79
N ASP A 122 -43.08 22.07 0.22
CA ASP A 122 -43.96 23.20 0.56
C ASP A 122 -44.10 24.19 -0.62
N LEU A 123 -43.01 24.45 -1.33
CA LEU A 123 -43.02 25.31 -2.51
C LEU A 123 -43.88 24.72 -3.64
N ILE A 124 -43.76 23.41 -3.92
CA ILE A 124 -44.62 22.69 -4.88
C ILE A 124 -46.09 22.91 -4.51
N GLN A 125 -46.45 22.65 -3.25
CA GLN A 125 -47.83 22.79 -2.77
C GLN A 125 -48.39 24.21 -2.92
N ARG A 126 -47.55 25.23 -2.71
CA ARG A 126 -47.95 26.63 -2.92
C ARG A 126 -48.15 26.96 -4.39
N ILE A 127 -47.25 26.50 -5.27
CA ILE A 127 -47.36 26.71 -6.72
C ILE A 127 -48.62 26.03 -7.26
N GLU A 128 -48.88 24.78 -6.87
CA GLU A 128 -50.10 24.05 -7.23
C GLU A 128 -51.37 24.81 -6.80
N LYS A 129 -51.41 25.31 -5.56
CA LYS A 129 -52.53 26.12 -5.06
C LYS A 129 -52.72 27.40 -5.84
N MET A 130 -51.64 28.12 -6.17
CA MET A 130 -51.71 29.35 -6.97
C MET A 130 -52.23 29.07 -8.38
N ALA A 131 -51.69 28.03 -9.04
CA ALA A 131 -52.13 27.59 -10.36
C ALA A 131 -53.63 27.23 -10.37
N ASN A 132 -54.12 26.54 -9.33
CA ASN A 132 -55.52 26.15 -9.19
C ASN A 132 -56.45 27.29 -8.71
N SER A 133 -55.93 28.32 -8.03
CA SER A 133 -56.72 29.48 -7.58
C SER A 133 -57.01 30.51 -8.68
N GLY A 134 -56.33 30.41 -9.84
CA GLY A 134 -56.59 31.19 -11.05
C GLY A 134 -57.78 30.69 -11.89
N TYR A 135 -58.53 29.68 -11.42
CA TYR A 135 -59.75 29.21 -12.06
C TYR A 135 -60.88 30.26 -11.93
N SER A 136 -60.90 31.23 -12.82
CA SER A 136 -62.09 32.02 -13.13
C SER A 136 -62.55 31.69 -14.54
N GLN A 137 -63.79 31.21 -14.68
CA GLN A 137 -64.43 31.02 -16.00
C GLN A 137 -64.31 32.31 -16.80
N THR A 138 -63.59 32.28 -17.92
CA THR A 138 -63.77 33.29 -18.96
C THR A 138 -65.07 32.97 -19.71
N ALA A 139 -65.81 33.99 -20.13
CA ALA A 139 -67.17 33.88 -20.67
C ALA A 139 -67.29 33.01 -21.96
N ASN A 140 -66.19 32.50 -22.51
CA ASN A 140 -66.13 31.78 -23.78
C ASN A 140 -65.65 30.32 -23.67
N GLY A 141 -65.53 29.75 -22.47
CA GLY A 141 -65.34 28.30 -22.29
C GLY A 141 -63.94 27.76 -22.67
N GLU A 142 -62.98 28.60 -23.00
CA GLU A 142 -61.59 28.17 -23.16
C GLU A 142 -60.87 28.15 -21.80
N MET A 143 -60.34 26.97 -21.48
CA MET A 143 -59.68 26.64 -20.22
C MET A 143 -58.21 27.07 -20.32
N GLY A 144 -57.80 28.09 -19.56
CA GLY A 144 -56.41 28.58 -19.57
C GLY A 144 -56.01 29.24 -18.26
N TYR A 145 -54.75 29.02 -17.86
CA TYR A 145 -54.13 29.63 -16.68
C TYR A 145 -53.92 31.14 -16.92
N PRO A 146 -54.40 32.06 -16.04
CA PRO A 146 -54.33 33.50 -16.32
C PRO A 146 -52.90 34.09 -16.26
N PHE A 147 -51.91 33.36 -15.72
CA PHE A 147 -50.59 33.92 -15.40
C PHE A 147 -49.37 33.13 -15.90
N PHE A 148 -49.52 31.87 -16.32
CA PHE A 148 -48.39 31.03 -16.78
C PHE A 148 -48.83 30.11 -17.92
N GLU A 149 -47.98 29.92 -18.93
CA GLU A 149 -48.20 28.86 -19.91
C GLU A 149 -48.07 27.50 -19.21
N GLU A 150 -49.02 26.60 -19.44
CA GLU A 150 -49.08 25.26 -18.83
C GLU A 150 -47.75 24.47 -19.01
N ARG A 151 -47.08 24.71 -20.13
CA ARG A 151 -45.75 24.17 -20.44
C ARG A 151 -44.66 24.66 -19.48
N GLN A 152 -44.65 25.93 -19.11
CA GLN A 152 -43.65 26.51 -18.20
C GLN A 152 -43.82 25.98 -16.77
N LEU A 153 -45.06 25.82 -16.31
CA LEU A 153 -45.35 25.22 -15.01
C LEU A 153 -44.87 23.76 -14.94
N LYS A 154 -45.12 23.00 -16.00
CA LYS A 154 -44.64 21.62 -16.11
C LYS A 154 -43.10 21.54 -16.04
N GLU A 155 -42.40 22.39 -16.77
CA GLU A 155 -40.93 22.46 -16.73
C GLU A 155 -40.39 22.77 -15.32
N VAL A 156 -41.06 23.66 -14.57
CA VAL A 156 -40.70 23.95 -13.18
C VAL A 156 -40.91 22.73 -12.28
N PHE A 157 -42.05 22.04 -12.37
CA PHE A 157 -42.28 20.83 -11.58
C PHE A 157 -41.32 19.69 -11.91
N ASP A 158 -40.99 19.50 -13.19
CA ASP A 158 -40.01 18.50 -13.63
C ASP A 158 -38.61 18.79 -13.04
N LEU A 159 -38.17 20.06 -13.06
CA LEU A 159 -36.91 20.49 -12.43
C LEU A 159 -36.92 20.25 -10.92
N MET A 160 -38.02 20.55 -10.24
CA MET A 160 -38.14 20.34 -8.79
C MET A 160 -38.14 18.84 -8.43
N SER A 161 -38.83 18.00 -9.21
CA SER A 161 -38.83 16.55 -9.04
C SER A 161 -37.42 15.97 -9.23
N HIS A 162 -36.69 16.49 -10.22
CA HIS A 162 -35.29 16.12 -10.43
C HIS A 162 -34.40 16.49 -9.25
N LEU A 163 -34.51 17.72 -8.74
CA LEU A 163 -33.77 18.18 -7.56
C LEU A 163 -34.06 17.34 -6.31
N ASP A 164 -35.32 16.98 -6.05
CA ASP A 164 -35.66 16.10 -4.92
C ASP A 164 -35.02 14.72 -5.06
N THR A 165 -34.99 14.18 -6.28
CA THR A 165 -34.34 12.91 -6.58
C THR A 165 -32.83 12.98 -6.33
N GLU A 166 -32.17 14.05 -6.77
CA GLU A 166 -30.73 14.27 -6.52
C GLU A 166 -30.43 14.39 -5.02
N LEU A 167 -31.23 15.15 -4.26
CA LEU A 167 -31.05 15.30 -2.81
C LEU A 167 -31.20 13.96 -2.08
N LYS A 168 -32.18 13.13 -2.48
CA LYS A 168 -32.35 11.77 -1.95
C LYS A 168 -31.16 10.89 -2.27
N GLN A 169 -30.67 10.93 -3.51
CA GLN A 169 -29.53 10.15 -3.96
C GLN A 169 -28.27 10.52 -3.17
N LEU A 170 -27.98 11.81 -2.98
CA LEU A 170 -26.88 12.29 -2.15
C LEU A 170 -26.96 11.78 -0.70
N ASN A 171 -28.16 11.74 -0.11
CA ASN A 171 -28.35 11.23 1.24
C ASN A 171 -28.10 9.72 1.36
N ILE A 172 -28.41 8.94 0.31
CA ILE A 172 -28.06 7.52 0.23
C ILE A 172 -26.54 7.37 0.17
N GLU A 173 -25.87 8.09 -0.72
CA GLU A 173 -24.41 8.07 -0.88
C GLU A 173 -23.68 8.47 0.41
N ILE A 174 -24.16 9.50 1.13
CA ILE A 174 -23.64 9.89 2.44
C ILE A 174 -23.77 8.74 3.45
N SER A 175 -24.92 8.04 3.44
CA SER A 175 -25.16 6.93 4.35
C SER A 175 -24.23 5.74 4.05
N ASP A 176 -24.01 5.45 2.77
CA ASP A 176 -23.08 4.40 2.33
C ASP A 176 -21.63 4.74 2.70
N LEU A 177 -21.21 6.00 2.52
CA LEU A 177 -19.91 6.49 2.97
C LEU A 177 -19.74 6.33 4.49
N GLN A 178 -20.76 6.67 5.27
CA GLN A 178 -20.74 6.49 6.73
C GLN A 178 -20.59 5.01 7.13
N ILE A 179 -21.15 4.07 6.37
CA ILE A 179 -20.99 2.63 6.59
C ILE A 179 -19.54 2.22 6.30
N HIS A 180 -18.99 2.59 5.13
CA HIS A 180 -17.63 2.24 4.75
C HIS A 180 -16.57 2.84 5.69
N LEU A 181 -16.80 4.05 6.22
CA LEU A 181 -15.91 4.69 7.19
C LEU A 181 -15.87 3.97 8.56
N LYS A 182 -16.85 3.11 8.87
CA LYS A 182 -16.85 2.26 10.07
C LYS A 182 -16.05 0.98 9.88
N GLU A 183 -15.73 0.60 8.64
CA GLU A 183 -14.92 -0.58 8.39
C GLU A 183 -13.50 -0.38 8.92
N PRO A 184 -12.88 -1.41 9.51
CA PRO A 184 -11.53 -1.30 10.02
C PRO A 184 -10.56 -1.08 8.86
N VAL A 185 -9.86 0.05 8.89
CA VAL A 185 -8.73 0.31 7.99
C VAL A 185 -7.65 -0.74 8.26
N LYS A 186 -7.29 -1.53 7.24
CA LYS A 186 -6.27 -2.57 7.36
C LYS A 186 -4.95 -2.09 6.80
N ARG A 187 -3.86 -2.42 7.49
CA ARG A 187 -2.48 -2.25 7.00
C ARG A 187 -1.96 -3.58 6.49
N ARG A 188 -1.35 -3.53 5.30
CA ARG A 188 -0.57 -4.62 4.72
C ARG A 188 0.67 -4.90 5.58
N LYS A 189 0.88 -6.15 6.01
CA LYS A 189 2.07 -6.59 6.75
C LYS A 189 2.56 -7.94 6.23
N CYS A 190 3.85 -8.04 5.94
CA CYS A 190 4.50 -9.30 5.59
C CYS A 190 5.98 -9.20 5.92
N ASP A 191 6.35 -9.71 7.09
CA ASP A 191 7.72 -9.87 7.54
C ASP A 191 8.19 -11.32 7.31
N PHE A 192 9.50 -11.46 7.14
CA PHE A 192 10.20 -12.73 6.98
C PHE A 192 11.33 -12.89 8.00
N ASP A 193 11.40 -12.02 9.00
CA ASP A 193 12.57 -11.94 9.90
C ASP A 193 12.83 -13.28 10.57
N CYS A 194 11.79 -13.94 11.08
CA CYS A 194 11.90 -15.26 11.69
C CYS A 194 12.28 -16.34 10.67
N GLU A 195 11.55 -16.47 9.58
CA GLU A 195 11.75 -17.52 8.58
C GLU A 195 13.13 -17.43 7.91
N LEU A 196 13.58 -16.21 7.62
CA LEU A 196 14.91 -15.93 7.07
C LEU A 196 16.00 -16.30 8.09
N VAL A 197 15.86 -15.90 9.35
CA VAL A 197 16.82 -16.27 10.41
C VAL A 197 16.86 -17.79 10.59
N MET A 198 15.71 -18.47 10.60
CA MET A 198 15.64 -19.93 10.72
C MET A 198 16.31 -20.65 9.55
N ASP A 199 16.09 -20.20 8.31
CA ASP A 199 16.79 -20.74 7.14
C ASP A 199 18.31 -20.55 7.23
N ILE A 200 18.79 -19.39 7.70
CA ILE A 200 20.22 -19.12 7.91
C ILE A 200 20.80 -20.09 8.96
N ILE A 201 20.12 -20.26 10.09
CA ILE A 201 20.57 -21.15 11.16
C ILE A 201 20.61 -22.59 10.68
N ALA A 202 19.58 -23.05 9.96
CA ALA A 202 19.52 -24.40 9.41
C ALA A 202 20.64 -24.69 8.39
N GLU A 203 21.10 -23.67 7.67
CA GLU A 203 22.17 -23.80 6.67
C GLU A 203 23.57 -23.49 7.21
N LYS A 204 23.70 -23.07 8.47
CA LYS A 204 24.95 -22.53 9.06
C LYS A 204 26.19 -23.39 8.76
N ASP A 205 26.05 -24.71 8.85
CA ASP A 205 27.18 -25.63 8.67
C ASP A 205 27.51 -25.90 7.19
N ASN A 206 26.67 -25.45 6.26
CA ASN A 206 26.81 -25.66 4.82
C ASN A 206 27.46 -24.49 4.06
N PHE A 207 27.73 -23.36 4.72
CA PHE A 207 28.31 -22.17 4.10
C PHE A 207 29.38 -21.53 4.98
N ASP A 208 30.33 -20.84 4.37
CA ASP A 208 31.38 -20.05 5.04
C ASP A 208 31.09 -18.55 5.01
N CYS A 209 30.31 -18.11 4.03
CA CYS A 209 29.94 -16.72 3.82
C CYS A 209 28.42 -16.56 3.66
N LEU A 210 27.85 -15.55 4.31
CA LEU A 210 26.48 -15.08 4.09
C LEU A 210 26.51 -13.74 3.35
N ILE A 211 25.70 -13.60 2.30
CA ILE A 211 25.31 -12.29 1.76
C ILE A 211 23.85 -12.04 2.14
N LEU A 212 23.63 -11.02 2.96
CA LEU A 212 22.31 -10.62 3.43
C LEU A 212 21.86 -9.34 2.73
N PHE A 213 20.83 -9.42 1.89
CA PHE A 213 20.16 -8.24 1.34
C PHE A 213 19.07 -7.75 2.29
N SER A 214 19.53 -7.13 3.37
CA SER A 214 18.73 -6.41 4.35
C SER A 214 19.68 -5.59 5.22
N GLY A 215 19.47 -4.27 5.28
CA GLY A 215 20.19 -3.39 6.21
C GLY A 215 19.50 -3.24 7.56
N ASP A 216 18.43 -3.99 7.82
CA ASP A 216 17.61 -3.87 9.03
C ASP A 216 18.39 -4.30 10.29
N GLY A 217 18.28 -3.50 11.35
CA GLY A 217 18.95 -3.72 12.63
C GLY A 217 18.50 -4.98 13.35
N ASP A 218 17.28 -5.46 13.08
CA ASP A 218 16.74 -6.68 13.68
C ASP A 218 17.58 -7.92 13.34
N TYR A 219 18.33 -7.90 12.23
CA TYR A 219 19.25 -8.98 11.87
C TYR A 219 20.62 -8.91 12.58
N LYS A 220 20.89 -7.90 13.41
CA LYS A 220 22.18 -7.78 14.13
C LYS A 220 22.53 -9.06 14.90
N SER A 221 21.56 -9.64 15.59
CA SER A 221 21.74 -10.84 16.42
C SER A 221 22.20 -12.05 15.59
N ILE A 222 21.59 -12.29 14.42
CA ILE A 222 22.00 -13.41 13.56
C ILE A 222 23.37 -13.13 12.90
N VAL A 223 23.65 -11.87 12.55
CA VAL A 223 24.97 -11.48 12.00
C VAL A 223 26.07 -11.71 13.04
N GLU A 224 25.88 -11.26 14.27
CA GLU A 224 26.79 -11.47 15.39
C GLU A 224 27.05 -12.96 15.64
N TYR A 225 25.99 -13.74 15.72
CA TYR A 225 26.07 -15.19 15.90
C TYR A 225 26.92 -15.86 14.80
N LEU A 226 26.74 -15.49 13.53
CA LEU A 226 27.53 -16.05 12.43
C LEU A 226 29.00 -15.65 12.49
N LEU A 227 29.29 -14.38 12.80
CA LEU A 227 30.65 -13.88 12.98
C LEU A 227 31.36 -14.63 14.10
N ASP A 228 30.72 -14.80 15.25
CA ASP A 228 31.28 -15.55 16.39
C ASP A 228 31.50 -17.04 16.05
N ASN A 229 30.77 -17.57 15.06
CA ASN A 229 30.98 -18.88 14.46
C ASN A 229 31.91 -18.87 13.24
N LYS A 230 32.78 -17.86 13.12
CA LYS A 230 33.85 -17.71 12.11
C LYS A 230 33.36 -17.61 10.66
N LYS A 231 32.08 -17.32 10.45
CA LYS A 231 31.51 -17.08 9.11
C LYS A 231 31.79 -15.65 8.68
N GLN A 232 32.00 -15.44 7.38
CA GLN A 232 31.97 -14.11 6.79
C GLN A 232 30.53 -13.66 6.62
N VAL A 233 30.22 -12.41 6.94
CA VAL A 233 28.89 -11.83 6.68
C VAL A 233 29.06 -10.53 5.89
N ILE A 234 28.38 -10.45 4.74
CA ILE A 234 28.28 -9.25 3.92
C ILE A 234 26.83 -8.75 4.00
N VAL A 235 26.62 -7.58 4.58
CA VAL A 235 25.32 -6.93 4.67
C VAL A 235 25.20 -5.92 3.54
N MET A 236 24.26 -6.16 2.64
CA MET A 236 23.93 -5.25 1.55
C MET A 236 22.88 -4.25 2.02
N HIS A 237 23.14 -2.97 1.79
CA HIS A 237 22.25 -1.88 2.21
C HIS A 237 22.42 -0.64 1.33
N PRO A 238 21.47 0.30 1.25
CA PRO A 238 21.69 1.61 0.63
C PRO A 238 22.63 2.46 1.47
N PHE A 239 23.42 3.32 0.84
CA PHE A 239 24.37 4.18 1.53
C PHE A 239 23.68 4.99 2.65
N GLY A 240 24.22 4.90 3.87
CA GLY A 240 23.65 5.56 5.04
C GLY A 240 22.36 4.95 5.61
N VAL A 241 21.75 3.97 4.93
CA VAL A 241 20.49 3.33 5.36
C VAL A 241 20.80 1.95 5.92
N ARG A 242 21.04 1.87 7.24
CA ARG A 242 21.16 0.62 7.99
C ARG A 242 20.75 0.81 9.45
N GLY A 243 20.43 -0.29 10.12
CA GLY A 243 20.24 -0.32 11.57
C GLY A 243 21.45 0.27 12.31
N ARG A 244 21.17 1.03 13.37
CA ARG A 244 22.21 1.61 14.23
C ARG A 244 22.87 0.54 15.10
N GLU A 245 22.17 -0.55 15.33
CA GLU A 245 22.57 -1.75 16.08
C GLU A 245 23.88 -2.33 15.51
N TYR A 246 24.11 -2.21 14.20
CA TYR A 246 25.36 -2.62 13.57
C TYR A 246 26.58 -1.82 14.05
N ASN A 247 26.41 -0.61 14.62
CA ASN A 247 27.54 0.19 15.14
C ASN A 247 28.34 -0.57 16.19
N GLU A 248 27.67 -1.36 17.04
CA GLU A 248 28.33 -2.19 18.05
C GLU A 248 29.27 -3.21 17.42
N LEU A 249 28.81 -3.88 16.35
CA LEU A 249 29.62 -4.86 15.63
C LEU A 249 30.78 -4.19 14.89
N LEU A 250 30.57 -3.01 14.31
CA LEU A 250 31.60 -2.28 13.56
C LEU A 250 32.70 -1.69 14.46
N ALA A 251 32.40 -1.45 15.73
CA ALA A 251 33.34 -0.96 16.72
C ALA A 251 34.33 -2.05 17.21
N ARG A 252 34.08 -3.33 16.90
CA ARG A 252 35.01 -4.42 17.22
C ARG A 252 36.35 -4.24 16.46
N ASN A 253 37.47 -4.63 17.06
CA ASN A 253 38.77 -4.58 16.39
C ASN A 253 38.86 -5.57 15.22
N GLU A 254 38.32 -6.77 15.44
CA GLU A 254 38.26 -7.88 14.50
C GLU A 254 36.85 -8.51 14.50
N ASN A 255 36.64 -9.51 13.63
CA ASN A 255 35.36 -10.24 13.54
C ASN A 255 34.13 -9.33 13.32
N ARG A 256 34.19 -8.55 12.24
CA ARG A 256 33.17 -7.57 11.85
C ARG A 256 32.42 -8.01 10.60
N PRO A 257 31.14 -7.62 10.44
CA PRO A 257 30.48 -7.76 9.16
C PRO A 257 31.06 -6.79 8.14
N TYR A 258 31.03 -7.17 6.88
CA TYR A 258 31.32 -6.27 5.77
C TYR A 258 30.03 -5.56 5.36
N LEU A 259 30.06 -4.23 5.38
CA LEU A 259 28.96 -3.43 4.87
C LEU A 259 29.20 -3.06 3.41
N CYS A 260 28.23 -3.37 2.56
CA CYS A 260 28.29 -3.08 1.14
C CYS A 260 27.12 -2.19 0.73
N ALA A 261 27.44 -0.94 0.39
CA ALA A 261 26.50 -0.01 -0.22
C ALA A 261 26.07 -0.55 -1.59
N VAL A 262 24.78 -0.79 -1.78
CA VAL A 262 24.22 -1.41 -2.99
C VAL A 262 24.43 -0.54 -4.25
N GLU A 263 24.66 0.76 -4.07
CA GLU A 263 25.02 1.71 -5.12
C GLU A 263 26.32 1.34 -5.84
N LYS A 264 27.23 0.63 -5.16
CA LYS A 264 28.44 0.09 -5.80
C LYS A 264 28.11 -0.93 -6.88
N LEU A 265 26.93 -1.55 -6.82
CA LEU A 265 26.46 -2.54 -7.78
C LEU A 265 25.53 -1.95 -8.86
N THR A 266 25.26 -0.63 -8.84
CA THR A 266 24.25 -0.01 -9.71
C THR A 266 24.41 -0.36 -11.19
N GLN A 267 25.63 -0.37 -11.73
CA GLN A 267 25.88 -0.72 -13.14
C GLN A 267 25.50 -2.17 -13.50
N PHE A 268 25.39 -3.05 -12.51
CA PHE A 268 25.11 -4.46 -12.72
C PHE A 268 23.67 -4.84 -12.46
N ILE A 269 22.98 -4.17 -11.53
CA ILE A 269 21.69 -4.66 -11.00
C ILE A 269 20.54 -3.65 -11.10
N LYS A 270 20.78 -2.43 -11.58
CA LYS A 270 19.73 -1.41 -11.72
C LYS A 270 18.78 -1.77 -12.87
N LEU A 271 17.47 -1.62 -12.65
CA LEU A 271 16.43 -1.70 -13.67
C LEU A 271 16.67 -0.65 -14.76
#